data_AF-A0AAW5KBM9-F1
#
_entry.id   AF-A0AAW5KBM9-F1
#
_cell.length_a   1.000
_cell.length_b   1.000
_cell.length_c   1.000
_cell.angle_alpha   90.00
_cell.angle_beta   90.00
_cell.angle_gamma   90.00
#
_symmetry.space_group_name_H-M   'P 1'
#
loop_
_entity.id
_entity.type
_entity.pdbx_description
1 polymer ?
#
loop_
_entity_poly.entity_id
_entity_poly.type
_entity_poly.pdbx_seq_one_letter_code
_entity_poly.pdbx_strand_id
1 'polypeptide(L)'
;MSTWKKRARLWAVVGIFALLAAAGIFKLTTIEPAGRGGELGAQIETAQALLDGAREGNAAGEYSWNALGALRRALESAQTLAQSDSATEEERATAAQALAEEGARFAEGANQNCLTPQELQAAAESGAPLTRTLSVEGAGELTWSLPCDQLGEAAPVNLQVVAGGSEGDEIAQLLAAQGKEDPAFALTLAFCHNGALPVRADLSLKTGGETAYAALYRYTGGALEYAGPVQAEEGVLSFSLGEGGSWVLLPAAGEEDPDQPSGEDEQLEAPSAPSTTPAGGSSSAPAGPSGPSSAGSSAGSSQGAPSGGSSAPQTSTVTVSIVCTTLLDKLDQVDDNLRPYIPQNGVILPPTKVEIQEGESAFEVLKRVTRSHRIQMEFQSQSGYGSAYIEGIGHLYEKQVGSGSGWMYKVNGTFPNYGCSQYPLKDGDTLVWCYTCDFGKDVGGR
;
A
#
# COMPACT_ATOMS: atom_id res chain seq x y z
N MET A 1 0.33 -18.39 49.80
CA MET A 1 1.42 -18.08 48.85
C MET A 1 0.85 -18.16 47.44
N SER A 2 0.87 -17.01 46.77
CA SER A 2 0.00 -16.65 45.63
C SER A 2 0.20 -17.50 44.37
N THR A 3 -0.92 -17.85 43.74
CA THR A 3 -1.08 -18.44 42.40
C THR A 3 -0.35 -17.67 41.29
N TRP A 4 0.01 -16.41 41.55
CA TRP A 4 0.84 -15.57 40.70
C TRP A 4 2.27 -16.12 40.52
N LYS A 5 2.87 -16.73 41.56
CA LYS A 5 4.20 -17.35 41.47
C LYS A 5 4.22 -18.62 40.62
N LYS A 6 3.08 -19.28 40.40
CA LYS A 6 2.96 -20.46 39.53
C LYS A 6 2.76 -20.08 38.07
N ARG A 7 2.05 -18.98 37.78
CA ARG A 7 1.90 -18.45 36.41
C ARG A 7 3.17 -17.76 35.91
N ALA A 8 3.88 -17.03 36.76
CA ALA A 8 5.18 -16.43 36.42
C ALA A 8 6.26 -17.48 36.12
N ARG A 9 6.20 -18.66 36.78
CA ARG A 9 7.12 -19.78 36.49
C ARG A 9 6.78 -20.54 35.20
N LEU A 10 5.54 -20.50 34.72
CA LEU A 10 5.17 -21.14 33.46
C LEU A 10 5.59 -20.28 32.25
N TRP A 11 5.45 -18.96 32.34
CA TRP A 11 5.93 -18.03 31.31
C TRP A 11 7.46 -17.90 31.28
N ALA A 12 8.14 -18.05 32.41
CA ALA A 12 9.60 -18.11 32.46
C ALA A 12 10.17 -19.40 31.82
N VAL A 13 9.42 -20.51 31.79
CA VAL A 13 9.88 -21.77 31.18
C VAL A 13 9.65 -21.78 29.66
N VAL A 14 8.62 -21.08 29.15
CA VAL A 14 8.40 -20.94 27.70
C VAL A 14 9.38 -19.94 27.08
N GLY A 15 9.70 -18.83 27.77
CA GLY A 15 10.70 -17.87 27.29
C GLY A 15 12.16 -18.34 27.36
N ILE A 16 12.45 -19.38 28.16
CA ILE A 16 13.81 -19.96 28.25
C ILE A 16 14.07 -21.01 27.16
N PHE A 17 13.02 -21.65 26.60
CA PHE A 17 13.22 -22.56 25.47
C PHE A 17 13.50 -21.82 24.14
N ALA A 18 12.98 -20.60 23.97
CA ALA A 18 13.32 -19.76 22.81
C ALA A 18 14.76 -19.21 22.88
N LEU A 19 15.27 -18.88 24.08
CA LEU A 19 16.62 -18.33 24.26
C LEU A 19 17.72 -19.41 24.34
N LEU A 20 17.41 -20.65 24.72
CA LEU A 20 18.39 -21.74 24.72
C LEU A 20 18.52 -22.46 23.37
N ALA A 21 17.59 -22.27 22.44
CA ALA A 21 17.71 -22.79 21.08
C ALA A 21 18.70 -21.98 20.22
N ALA A 22 18.78 -20.66 20.40
CA ALA A 22 19.57 -19.77 19.53
C ALA A 22 21.10 -19.81 19.77
N ALA A 23 21.58 -20.10 20.98
CA ALA A 23 23.02 -20.05 21.27
C ALA A 23 23.69 -21.42 21.50
N GLY A 24 22.90 -22.48 21.71
CA GLY A 24 23.41 -23.79 22.16
C GLY A 24 23.41 -24.91 21.11
N ILE A 25 22.65 -24.77 20.02
CA ILE A 25 22.51 -25.83 19.01
C ILE A 25 23.53 -25.65 17.86
N PHE A 26 24.10 -24.45 17.69
CA PHE A 26 24.94 -24.15 16.53
C PHE A 26 26.45 -24.44 16.71
N LYS A 27 26.88 -24.93 17.87
CA LYS A 27 28.26 -25.39 18.07
C LYS A 27 28.27 -26.78 18.69
N LEU A 28 28.81 -27.72 17.92
CA LEU A 28 29.06 -29.13 18.23
C LEU A 28 27.83 -30.01 18.18
N THR A 29 27.52 -30.49 16.96
CA THR A 29 27.67 -31.91 16.68
C THR A 29 27.65 -32.15 15.17
N THR A 30 28.82 -32.48 14.62
CA THR A 30 28.93 -33.38 13.47
C THR A 30 28.43 -34.75 13.92
N ILE A 31 27.14 -34.90 14.14
CA ILE A 31 26.51 -36.22 14.22
C ILE A 31 26.03 -36.47 12.80
N GLU A 32 26.73 -37.35 12.07
CA GLU A 32 26.13 -38.00 10.91
C GLU A 32 24.79 -38.58 11.37
N PRO A 33 23.65 -38.10 10.85
CA PRO A 33 22.36 -38.60 11.31
C PRO A 33 22.21 -40.03 10.80
N ALA A 34 22.31 -40.99 11.72
CA ALA A 34 22.21 -42.44 11.48
C ALA A 34 20.77 -42.91 11.13
N GLY A 35 19.97 -42.05 10.49
CA GLY A 35 18.60 -42.30 10.06
C GLY A 35 18.45 -42.25 8.54
N ARG A 36 17.33 -42.77 8.03
CA ARG A 36 17.02 -42.89 6.59
C ARG A 36 16.97 -41.54 5.83
N GLY A 37 17.06 -40.40 6.52
CA GLY A 37 16.89 -39.05 5.96
C GLY A 37 18.16 -38.20 5.79
N GLY A 38 19.33 -38.64 6.27
CA GLY A 38 20.56 -37.84 6.17
C GLY A 38 20.47 -36.45 6.83
N GLU A 39 21.41 -35.56 6.50
CA GLU A 39 21.47 -34.19 7.06
C GLU A 39 20.22 -33.36 6.72
N LEU A 40 19.70 -33.50 5.49
CA LEU A 40 18.46 -32.85 5.05
C LEU A 40 17.27 -33.24 5.94
N GLY A 41 17.14 -34.52 6.30
CA GLY A 41 16.09 -35.00 7.19
C GLY A 41 16.16 -34.35 8.59
N ALA A 42 17.36 -34.20 9.16
CA ALA A 42 17.54 -33.54 10.45
C ALA A 42 17.19 -32.05 10.41
N GLN A 43 17.50 -31.36 9.31
CA GLN A 43 17.12 -29.96 9.11
C GLN A 43 15.61 -29.79 8.93
N ILE A 44 14.94 -30.72 8.23
CA ILE A 44 13.48 -30.77 8.10
C ILE A 44 12.82 -30.90 9.48
N GLU A 45 13.30 -31.81 10.33
CA GLU A 45 12.77 -31.98 11.70
C GLU A 45 12.95 -30.72 12.53
N THR A 46 14.11 -30.07 12.42
CA THR A 46 14.43 -28.83 13.15
C THR A 46 13.53 -27.68 12.71
N ALA A 47 13.40 -27.45 11.40
CA ALA A 47 12.54 -26.41 10.84
C ALA A 47 11.05 -26.63 11.17
N GLN A 48 10.57 -27.88 11.15
CA GLN A 48 9.22 -28.22 11.56
C GLN A 48 8.99 -27.88 13.05
N ALA A 49 9.93 -28.24 13.93
CA ALA A 49 9.83 -27.92 15.35
C ALA A 49 9.81 -26.41 15.63
N LEU A 50 10.58 -25.62 14.86
CA LEU A 50 10.54 -24.15 14.92
C LEU A 50 9.15 -23.62 14.52
N LEU A 51 8.57 -24.11 13.42
CA LEU A 51 7.23 -23.70 12.98
C LEU A 51 6.14 -24.09 13.98
N ASP A 52 6.20 -25.30 14.54
CA ASP A 52 5.22 -25.79 15.51
C ASP A 52 5.23 -24.96 16.81
N GLY A 53 6.40 -24.44 17.19
CA GLY A 53 6.57 -23.56 18.35
C GLY A 53 6.26 -22.09 18.08
N ALA A 54 6.15 -21.69 16.82
CA ALA A 54 5.98 -20.30 16.43
C ALA A 54 4.51 -19.86 16.47
N ARG A 55 4.30 -18.59 16.84
CA ARG A 55 3.00 -17.96 16.81
C ARG A 55 3.03 -16.74 15.91
N GLU A 56 2.12 -16.70 14.95
CA GLU A 56 1.94 -15.53 14.08
C GLU A 56 1.35 -14.36 14.87
N GLY A 57 1.89 -13.15 14.65
CA GLY A 57 1.34 -11.92 15.18
C GLY A 57 2.34 -10.78 15.26
N ASN A 58 1.98 -9.76 16.03
CA ASN A 58 2.70 -8.48 16.11
C ASN A 58 3.30 -8.20 17.48
N ALA A 59 3.00 -9.04 18.48
CA ALA A 59 3.54 -8.89 19.83
C ALA A 59 4.98 -9.43 19.92
N ALA A 60 5.69 -9.03 20.97
CA ALA A 60 7.04 -9.49 21.22
C ALA A 60 7.09 -11.02 21.37
N GLY A 61 8.02 -11.67 20.67
CA GLY A 61 8.16 -13.12 20.61
C GLY A 61 7.19 -13.84 19.65
N GLU A 62 6.26 -13.13 19.02
CA GLU A 62 5.50 -13.64 17.86
C GLU A 62 6.30 -13.43 16.57
N TYR A 63 5.78 -13.94 15.46
CA TYR A 63 6.44 -13.90 14.15
C TYR A 63 5.55 -13.25 13.10
N SER A 64 6.19 -12.51 12.19
CA SER A 64 5.52 -11.93 11.04
C SER A 64 5.12 -13.00 10.01
N TRP A 65 4.08 -12.71 9.22
CA TRP A 65 3.54 -13.65 8.23
C TRP A 65 4.56 -13.99 7.14
N ASN A 66 5.42 -13.02 6.77
CA ASN A 66 6.49 -13.21 5.79
C ASN A 66 7.60 -14.14 6.32
N ALA A 67 8.04 -13.97 7.57
CA ALA A 67 9.02 -14.86 8.20
C ALA A 67 8.49 -16.30 8.31
N LEU A 68 7.24 -16.47 8.72
CA LEU A 68 6.58 -17.78 8.74
C LEU A 68 6.44 -18.36 7.32
N GLY A 69 6.08 -17.53 6.35
CA GLY A 69 5.96 -17.94 4.95
C GLY A 69 7.28 -18.40 4.36
N ALA A 70 8.39 -17.71 4.66
CA ALA A 70 9.72 -18.05 4.20
C ALA A 70 10.18 -19.43 4.70
N LEU A 71 10.09 -19.67 6.01
CA LEU A 71 10.44 -20.97 6.58
C LEU A 71 9.54 -22.10 6.08
N ARG A 72 8.23 -21.85 5.89
CA ARG A 72 7.29 -22.83 5.30
C ARG A 72 7.68 -23.22 3.88
N ARG A 73 8.02 -22.23 3.02
CA ARG A 73 8.46 -22.49 1.64
C ARG A 73 9.77 -23.27 1.59
N ALA A 74 10.75 -22.89 2.42
CA ALA A 74 12.02 -23.59 2.53
C ALA A 74 11.82 -25.06 2.97
N LEU A 75 10.94 -25.28 3.97
CA LEU A 75 10.59 -26.60 4.46
C LEU A 75 9.89 -27.45 3.40
N GLU A 76 8.92 -26.90 2.67
CA GLU A 76 8.20 -27.60 1.60
C GLU A 76 9.15 -28.01 0.46
N SER A 77 10.05 -27.11 0.06
CA SER A 77 11.10 -27.39 -0.94
C SER A 77 12.01 -28.54 -0.48
N ALA A 78 12.49 -28.47 0.77
CA ALA A 78 13.33 -29.51 1.36
C ALA A 78 12.61 -30.87 1.47
N GLN A 79 11.35 -30.88 1.88
CA GLN A 79 10.53 -32.10 1.96
C GLN A 79 10.30 -32.72 0.57
N THR A 80 10.03 -31.90 -0.43
CA THR A 80 9.88 -32.34 -1.83
C THR A 80 11.16 -33.01 -2.32
N LEU A 81 12.31 -32.38 -2.07
CA LEU A 81 13.61 -32.93 -2.46
C LEU A 81 13.96 -34.21 -1.69
N ALA A 82 13.62 -34.26 -0.40
CA ALA A 82 13.84 -35.44 0.44
C ALA A 82 13.09 -36.67 -0.10
N GLN A 83 11.89 -36.47 -0.66
CA GLN A 83 11.04 -37.52 -1.23
C GLN A 83 11.37 -37.88 -2.69
N SER A 84 12.20 -37.08 -3.37
CA SER A 84 12.55 -37.33 -4.76
C SER A 84 13.50 -38.51 -4.91
N ASP A 85 13.17 -39.49 -5.76
CA ASP A 85 14.06 -40.62 -6.10
C ASP A 85 15.21 -40.21 -7.02
N SER A 86 15.12 -39.05 -7.69
CA SER A 86 16.13 -38.56 -8.63
C SER A 86 17.10 -37.54 -8.04
N ALA A 87 16.85 -37.05 -6.81
CA ALA A 87 17.68 -36.04 -6.18
C ALA A 87 19.04 -36.62 -5.74
N THR A 88 20.10 -36.00 -6.23
CA THR A 88 21.50 -36.30 -5.93
C THR A 88 21.85 -35.96 -4.48
N GLU A 89 22.97 -36.52 -3.99
CA GLU A 89 23.47 -36.21 -2.65
C GLU A 89 23.90 -34.74 -2.51
N GLU A 90 24.44 -34.14 -3.58
CA GLU A 90 24.84 -32.73 -3.63
C GLU A 90 23.63 -31.78 -3.54
N GLU A 91 22.55 -32.07 -4.28
CA GLU A 91 21.29 -31.31 -4.18
C GLU A 91 20.71 -31.39 -2.77
N ARG A 92 20.75 -32.57 -2.14
CA ARG A 92 20.26 -32.75 -0.76
C ARG A 92 21.11 -32.00 0.25
N ALA A 93 22.44 -32.00 0.10
CA ALA A 93 23.34 -31.24 0.97
C ALA A 93 23.10 -29.73 0.82
N THR A 94 22.95 -29.25 -0.41
CA THR A 94 22.64 -27.84 -0.70
C THR A 94 21.31 -27.42 -0.07
N ALA A 95 20.26 -28.23 -0.22
CA ALA A 95 18.96 -27.97 0.39
C ALA A 95 19.02 -28.01 1.93
N ALA A 96 19.83 -28.92 2.50
CA ALA A 96 20.02 -29.00 3.94
C ALA A 96 20.66 -27.72 4.49
N GLN A 97 21.71 -27.23 3.82
CA GLN A 97 22.36 -25.97 4.17
C GLN A 97 21.38 -24.78 4.06
N ALA A 98 20.67 -24.66 2.94
CA ALA A 98 19.70 -23.57 2.74
C ALA A 98 18.59 -23.57 3.79
N LEU A 99 18.07 -24.75 4.16
CA LEU A 99 17.06 -24.87 5.22
C LEU A 99 17.64 -24.54 6.60
N ALA A 100 18.89 -24.92 6.87
CA ALA A 100 19.56 -24.57 8.13
C ALA A 100 19.77 -23.06 8.27
N GLU A 101 20.18 -22.38 7.20
CA GLU A 101 20.35 -20.93 7.17
C GLU A 101 19.01 -20.20 7.36
N GLU A 102 17.94 -20.66 6.70
CA GLU A 102 16.60 -20.10 6.89
C GLU A 102 16.06 -20.38 8.29
N GLY A 103 16.30 -21.57 8.85
CA GLY A 103 15.93 -21.91 10.22
C GLY A 103 16.63 -21.02 11.25
N ALA A 104 17.91 -20.71 11.05
CA ALA A 104 18.66 -19.77 11.90
C ALA A 104 18.09 -18.35 11.81
N ARG A 105 17.87 -17.85 10.58
CA ARG A 105 17.22 -16.54 10.35
C ARG A 105 15.85 -16.46 11.02
N PHE A 106 15.04 -17.52 10.88
CA PHE A 106 13.74 -17.60 11.52
C PHE A 106 13.86 -17.60 13.04
N ALA A 107 14.78 -18.35 13.64
CA ALA A 107 14.95 -18.39 15.09
C ALA A 107 15.25 -17.00 15.69
N GLU A 108 16.03 -16.18 14.99
CA GLU A 108 16.36 -14.80 15.40
C GLU A 108 15.29 -13.77 14.99
N GLY A 109 14.40 -14.14 14.07
CA GLY A 109 13.37 -13.28 13.47
C GLY A 109 12.12 -13.06 14.33
N ALA A 110 12.09 -13.52 15.59
CA ALA A 110 10.99 -13.22 16.49
C ALA A 110 10.88 -11.71 16.72
N ASN A 111 9.65 -11.20 16.82
CA ASN A 111 9.42 -9.77 16.96
C ASN A 111 10.03 -9.25 18.27
N GLN A 112 10.88 -8.23 18.18
CA GLN A 112 11.56 -7.63 19.35
C GLN A 112 11.20 -6.15 19.56
N ASN A 113 11.07 -5.38 18.48
CA ASN A 113 10.80 -3.93 18.54
C ASN A 113 9.29 -3.65 18.56
N CYS A 114 8.60 -4.14 19.59
CA CYS A 114 7.14 -4.05 19.67
C CYS A 114 6.66 -2.97 20.64
N LEU A 115 5.55 -2.34 20.29
CA LEU A 115 4.73 -1.54 21.20
C LEU A 115 3.52 -2.35 21.65
N THR A 116 3.25 -2.30 22.95
CA THR A 116 2.05 -2.91 23.53
C THR A 116 0.83 -2.00 23.36
N PRO A 117 -0.39 -2.56 23.39
CA PRO A 117 -1.62 -1.76 23.41
C PRO A 117 -1.64 -0.72 24.53
N GLN A 118 -1.06 -1.03 25.69
CA GLN A 118 -1.00 -0.13 26.85
C GLN A 118 -0.10 1.07 26.60
N GLU A 119 1.05 0.87 25.95
CA GLU A 119 1.96 1.97 25.58
C GLU A 119 1.31 2.89 24.56
N LEU A 120 0.62 2.33 23.55
CA LEU A 120 -0.09 3.10 22.55
C LEU A 120 -1.25 3.91 23.16
N GLN A 121 -2.02 3.30 24.05
CA GLN A 121 -3.12 3.98 24.73
C GLN A 121 -2.61 5.12 25.63
N ALA A 122 -1.54 4.88 26.39
CA ALA A 122 -0.93 5.94 27.20
C ALA A 122 -0.39 7.10 26.34
N ALA A 123 0.19 6.79 25.17
CA ALA A 123 0.63 7.80 24.22
C ALA A 123 -0.56 8.60 23.64
N ALA A 124 -1.65 7.93 23.28
CA ALA A 124 -2.87 8.57 22.79
C ALA A 124 -3.48 9.53 23.83
N GLU A 125 -3.52 9.12 25.11
CA GLU A 125 -3.98 9.97 26.21
C GLU A 125 -3.11 11.21 26.43
N SER A 126 -1.81 11.12 26.11
CA SER A 126 -0.88 12.25 26.21
C SER A 126 -1.00 13.25 25.05
N GLY A 127 -1.60 12.84 23.92
CA GLY A 127 -1.72 13.62 22.70
C GLY A 127 -0.40 13.85 21.94
N ALA A 128 0.70 13.23 22.37
CA ALA A 128 1.99 13.33 21.70
C ALA A 128 2.23 12.12 20.77
N PRO A 129 2.91 12.32 19.62
CA PRO A 129 3.31 11.20 18.78
C PRO A 129 4.32 10.31 19.50
N LEU A 130 4.18 9.00 19.33
CA LEU A 130 5.14 8.04 19.85
C LEU A 130 6.24 7.81 18.80
N THR A 131 7.49 8.11 19.18
CA THR A 131 8.64 7.94 18.29
C THR A 131 9.59 6.83 18.73
N ARG A 132 10.15 6.12 17.75
CA ARG A 132 11.16 5.06 17.95
C ARG A 132 12.17 5.07 16.80
N THR A 133 13.45 5.11 17.15
CA THR A 133 14.55 5.10 16.19
C THR A 133 15.28 3.77 16.23
N LEU A 134 15.53 3.19 15.07
CA LEU A 134 16.13 1.88 14.86
C LEU A 134 17.31 2.00 13.89
N SER A 135 18.37 1.25 14.14
CA SER A 135 19.43 1.06 13.15
C SER A 135 19.08 -0.15 12.29
N VAL A 136 18.93 0.07 10.99
CA VAL A 136 18.62 -0.96 10.00
C VAL A 136 19.90 -1.27 9.23
N GLU A 137 20.42 -2.47 9.40
CA GLU A 137 21.63 -2.93 8.74
C GLU A 137 21.49 -2.80 7.21
N GLY A 138 22.49 -2.20 6.56
CA GLY A 138 22.48 -1.96 5.11
C GLY A 138 21.61 -0.77 4.64
N ALA A 139 20.78 -0.17 5.51
CA ALA A 139 19.88 0.93 5.12
C ALA A 139 20.17 2.26 5.85
N GLY A 140 20.53 2.22 7.14
CA GLY A 140 20.80 3.42 7.94
C GLY A 140 19.91 3.53 9.18
N GLU A 141 19.66 4.76 9.63
CA GLU A 141 18.85 5.01 10.82
C GLU A 141 17.40 5.35 10.43
N LEU A 142 16.46 4.51 10.85
CA LEU A 142 15.03 4.65 10.57
C LEU A 142 14.29 5.10 11.84
N THR A 143 13.53 6.18 11.74
CA THR A 143 12.65 6.66 12.82
C THR A 143 11.19 6.44 12.44
N TRP A 144 10.48 5.74 13.32
CA TRP A 144 9.03 5.67 13.37
C TRP A 144 8.46 6.84 14.15
N SER A 145 7.40 7.45 13.63
CA SER A 145 6.54 8.39 14.34
C SER A 145 5.09 7.94 14.19
N LEU A 146 4.44 7.62 15.31
CA LEU A 146 3.04 7.21 15.36
C LEU A 146 2.21 8.37 15.94
N PRO A 147 1.33 9.02 15.16
CA PRO A 147 0.45 10.08 15.64
C PRO A 147 -0.68 9.48 16.48
N CYS A 148 -0.39 9.18 17.76
CA CYS A 148 -1.30 8.45 18.64
C CYS A 148 -2.61 9.20 18.97
N ASP A 149 -2.71 10.49 18.66
CA ASP A 149 -3.97 11.25 18.70
C ASP A 149 -4.99 10.75 17.66
N GLN A 150 -4.53 10.07 16.61
CA GLN A 150 -5.35 9.44 15.57
C GLN A 150 -5.43 7.92 15.73
N LEU A 151 -5.05 7.39 16.90
CA LEU A 151 -5.03 5.95 17.15
C LEU A 151 -6.45 5.36 17.04
N GLY A 152 -6.58 4.29 16.25
CA GLY A 152 -7.76 3.44 16.24
C GLY A 152 -7.84 2.53 17.47
N GLU A 153 -8.25 1.28 17.28
CA GLU A 153 -8.20 0.29 18.36
C GLU A 153 -6.75 -0.05 18.69
N ALA A 154 -6.36 0.12 19.96
CA ALA A 154 -5.01 -0.17 20.41
C ALA A 154 -4.71 -1.68 20.28
N ALA A 155 -3.75 -2.00 19.41
CA ALA A 155 -3.27 -3.36 19.15
C ALA A 155 -1.73 -3.40 19.19
N PRO A 156 -1.09 -4.56 19.40
CA PRO A 156 0.36 -4.64 19.36
C PRO A 156 0.90 -4.17 18.01
N VAL A 157 1.91 -3.29 18.02
CA VAL A 157 2.57 -2.79 16.81
C VAL A 157 4.00 -3.29 16.79
N ASN A 158 4.40 -3.91 15.68
CA ASN A 158 5.78 -4.34 15.47
C ASN A 158 6.48 -3.30 14.60
N LEU A 159 7.52 -2.66 15.15
CA LEU A 159 8.30 -1.63 14.47
C LEU A 159 9.56 -2.21 13.83
N GLN A 160 9.79 -3.52 13.95
CA GLN A 160 10.98 -4.17 13.42
C GLN A 160 11.01 -4.06 11.88
N VAL A 161 12.18 -3.71 11.37
CA VAL A 161 12.46 -3.57 9.94
C VAL A 161 13.73 -4.32 9.60
N VAL A 162 13.70 -5.04 8.48
CA VAL A 162 14.83 -5.81 7.94
C VAL A 162 15.08 -5.37 6.51
N ALA A 163 16.33 -5.03 6.17
CA ALA A 163 16.68 -4.74 4.78
C ALA A 163 16.70 -6.01 3.93
N GLY A 164 16.24 -5.93 2.68
CA GLY A 164 16.08 -7.05 1.75
C GLY A 164 14.88 -7.94 2.06
N GLY A 165 14.73 -8.39 3.31
CA GLY A 165 13.66 -9.29 3.72
C GLY A 165 13.72 -10.67 3.04
N SER A 166 12.73 -11.53 3.30
CA SER A 166 12.63 -12.85 2.68
C SER A 166 12.23 -12.82 1.21
N GLU A 167 11.65 -11.72 0.73
CA GLU A 167 11.18 -11.53 -0.64
C GLU A 167 12.20 -10.79 -1.52
N GLY A 168 13.38 -10.44 -0.98
CA GLY A 168 14.37 -9.58 -1.65
C GLY A 168 14.80 -10.06 -3.03
N ASP A 169 15.03 -11.38 -3.19
CA ASP A 169 15.45 -11.95 -4.47
C ASP A 169 14.37 -11.86 -5.54
N GLU A 170 13.11 -12.09 -5.17
CA GLU A 170 11.98 -11.99 -6.10
C GLU A 170 11.73 -10.53 -6.48
N ILE A 171 11.79 -9.62 -5.51
CA ILE A 171 11.70 -8.18 -5.74
C ILE A 171 12.81 -7.73 -6.70
N ALA A 172 14.05 -8.20 -6.51
CA ALA A 172 15.17 -7.89 -7.39
C ALA A 172 14.92 -8.40 -8.82
N GLN A 173 14.38 -9.61 -8.98
CA GLN A 173 14.00 -10.15 -10.30
C GLN A 173 12.91 -9.31 -10.98
N LEU A 174 11.90 -8.86 -10.23
CA LEU A 174 10.83 -8.00 -10.75
C LEU A 174 11.37 -6.64 -11.21
N LEU A 175 12.29 -6.04 -10.44
CA LEU A 175 12.94 -4.79 -10.81
C LEU A 175 13.79 -4.97 -12.08
N ALA A 176 14.57 -6.05 -12.16
CA ALA A 176 15.37 -6.36 -13.33
C ALA A 176 14.49 -6.54 -14.58
N ALA A 177 13.38 -7.28 -14.48
CA ALA A 177 12.44 -7.46 -15.57
C ALA A 177 11.81 -6.15 -16.08
N GLN A 178 11.74 -5.11 -15.23
CA GLN A 178 11.26 -3.78 -15.59
C GLN A 178 12.37 -2.85 -16.14
N GLY A 179 13.58 -3.36 -16.40
CA GLY A 179 14.71 -2.53 -16.82
C GLY A 179 15.26 -1.62 -15.72
N LYS A 180 14.86 -1.84 -14.46
CA LYS A 180 15.35 -1.13 -13.27
C LYS A 180 16.49 -1.94 -12.64
N GLU A 181 17.47 -2.30 -13.47
CA GLU A 181 18.44 -3.37 -13.25
C GLU A 181 19.58 -3.05 -12.27
N ASP A 182 19.70 -1.83 -11.74
CA ASP A 182 20.79 -1.50 -10.83
C ASP A 182 20.35 -1.55 -9.35
N PRO A 183 20.62 -2.68 -8.64
CA PRO A 183 20.26 -2.88 -7.25
C PRO A 183 21.03 -1.96 -6.27
N ALA A 184 22.03 -1.20 -6.73
CA ALA A 184 22.63 -0.13 -5.91
C ALA A 184 21.64 1.02 -5.66
N PHE A 185 20.56 1.11 -6.44
CA PHE A 185 19.58 2.17 -6.35
C PHE A 185 18.31 1.77 -5.58
N ALA A 186 17.91 0.49 -5.59
CA ALA A 186 16.70 0.07 -4.92
C ALA A 186 16.97 -0.31 -3.46
N LEU A 187 16.29 0.33 -2.52
CA LEU A 187 16.32 -0.07 -1.12
C LEU A 187 15.04 -0.83 -0.77
N THR A 188 15.18 -2.14 -0.53
CA THR A 188 14.07 -3.00 -0.08
C THR A 188 14.06 -3.08 1.44
N LEU A 189 12.90 -2.81 2.05
CA LEU A 189 12.68 -2.86 3.49
C LEU A 189 11.46 -3.75 3.79
N ALA A 190 11.67 -4.79 4.58
CA ALA A 190 10.61 -5.61 5.14
C ALA A 190 10.21 -5.06 6.52
N PHE A 191 9.01 -4.51 6.58
CA PHE A 191 8.35 -4.06 7.79
C PHE A 191 7.61 -5.24 8.42
N CYS A 192 8.13 -5.81 9.50
CA CYS A 192 7.68 -7.08 10.09
C CYS A 192 6.30 -7.02 10.78
N HIS A 193 5.49 -5.98 10.52
CA HIS A 193 4.13 -5.88 11.02
C HIS A 193 3.15 -6.63 10.09
N ASN A 194 2.27 -7.42 10.68
CA ASN A 194 1.22 -8.14 9.96
C ASN A 194 0.01 -7.23 9.78
N GLY A 195 -0.35 -7.00 8.52
CA GLY A 195 -1.55 -6.27 8.13
C GLY A 195 -1.49 -4.78 8.44
N ALA A 196 -2.68 -4.18 8.56
CA ALA A 196 -2.85 -2.76 8.79
C ALA A 196 -2.38 -2.34 10.19
N LEU A 197 -1.67 -1.23 10.24
CA LEU A 197 -1.32 -0.55 11.48
C LEU A 197 -2.58 0.05 12.12
N PRO A 198 -2.68 0.08 13.46
CA PRO A 198 -3.80 0.74 14.16
C PRO A 198 -3.78 2.27 14.01
N VAL A 199 -2.68 2.82 13.49
CA VAL A 199 -2.50 4.23 13.12
C VAL A 199 -1.47 4.32 12.01
N ARG A 200 -1.67 5.23 11.05
CA ARG A 200 -0.69 5.49 9.99
C ARG A 200 0.63 5.94 10.60
N ALA A 201 1.73 5.31 10.21
CA ALA A 201 3.06 5.67 10.68
C ALA A 201 3.74 6.62 9.70
N ASP A 202 4.36 7.68 10.23
CA ASP A 202 5.27 8.53 9.48
C ASP A 202 6.71 8.05 9.72
N LEU A 203 7.44 7.83 8.65
CA LEU A 203 8.78 7.27 8.66
C LEU A 203 9.79 8.29 8.16
N SER A 204 10.94 8.34 8.84
CA SER A 204 12.09 9.12 8.43
C SER A 204 13.32 8.21 8.39
N LEU A 205 13.86 7.96 7.20
CA LEU A 205 15.06 7.18 7.00
C LEU A 205 16.24 8.09 6.70
N LYS A 206 17.22 8.13 7.59
CA LYS A 206 18.48 8.85 7.37
C LYS A 206 19.43 7.96 6.58
N THR A 207 19.67 8.36 5.33
CA THR A 207 20.60 7.68 4.42
C THR A 207 21.97 8.36 4.47
N GLY A 208 23.03 7.60 4.25
CA GLY A 208 24.41 8.11 4.32
C GLY A 208 24.90 8.90 3.09
N GLY A 209 24.01 9.33 2.19
CA GLY A 209 24.41 9.92 0.89
C GLY A 209 23.38 10.86 0.25
N GLU A 210 23.74 11.41 -0.91
CA GLU A 210 22.95 12.35 -1.73
C GLU A 210 21.89 11.66 -2.62
N THR A 211 21.50 10.43 -2.29
CA THR A 211 20.57 9.67 -3.14
C THR A 211 19.16 10.26 -3.03
N ALA A 212 18.68 10.87 -4.11
CA ALA A 212 17.31 11.34 -4.21
C ALA A 212 16.37 10.14 -4.45
N TYR A 213 15.63 9.73 -3.41
CA TYR A 213 14.54 8.77 -3.58
C TYR A 213 13.27 9.48 -3.99
N ALA A 214 12.52 8.91 -4.93
CA ALA A 214 11.35 9.57 -5.50
C ALA A 214 10.07 8.74 -5.41
N ALA A 215 10.19 7.41 -5.28
CA ALA A 215 9.03 6.54 -5.34
C ALA A 215 9.09 5.42 -4.31
N LEU A 216 7.95 5.20 -3.66
CA LEU A 216 7.69 4.09 -2.76
C LEU A 216 6.80 3.08 -3.48
N TYR A 217 7.19 1.81 -3.44
CA TYR A 217 6.41 0.69 -3.95
C TYR A 217 6.15 -0.31 -2.84
N ARG A 218 5.01 -0.99 -2.91
CA ARG A 218 4.66 -2.14 -2.09
C ARG A 218 4.80 -3.40 -2.92
N TYR A 219 5.43 -4.42 -2.38
CA TYR A 219 5.41 -5.75 -2.98
C TYR A 219 4.15 -6.52 -2.54
N THR A 220 3.40 -7.06 -3.51
CA THR A 220 2.12 -7.75 -3.30
C THR A 220 2.09 -9.20 -3.81
N GLY A 221 3.25 -9.86 -3.84
CA GLY A 221 3.31 -11.26 -4.27
C GLY A 221 3.39 -11.38 -5.79
N GLY A 222 4.58 -11.14 -6.36
CA GLY A 222 4.83 -11.16 -7.80
C GLY A 222 4.68 -9.82 -8.52
N ALA A 223 4.32 -8.75 -7.80
CA ALA A 223 4.18 -7.41 -8.37
C ALA A 223 4.67 -6.31 -7.41
N LEU A 224 5.05 -5.17 -7.99
CA LEU A 224 5.36 -3.94 -7.28
C LEU A 224 4.30 -2.88 -7.58
N GLU A 225 3.53 -2.52 -6.57
CA GLU A 225 2.48 -1.51 -6.64
C GLU A 225 3.01 -0.15 -6.20
N TYR A 226 2.83 0.88 -7.01
CA TYR A 226 3.22 2.24 -6.62
C TYR A 226 2.35 2.74 -5.47
N ALA A 227 2.98 3.14 -4.37
CA ALA A 227 2.31 3.59 -3.16
C ALA A 227 2.36 5.10 -2.95
N GLY A 228 3.32 5.80 -3.56
CA GLY A 228 3.40 7.26 -3.48
C GLY A 228 4.81 7.80 -3.61
N PRO A 229 4.97 9.13 -3.60
CA PRO A 229 6.27 9.75 -3.65
C PRO A 229 6.99 9.65 -2.29
N VAL A 230 8.31 9.69 -2.34
CA VAL A 230 9.17 9.81 -1.16
C VAL A 230 9.74 11.22 -1.14
N GLN A 231 9.64 11.91 -0.02
CA GLN A 231 10.24 13.23 0.14
C GLN A 231 11.69 13.06 0.58
N ALA A 232 12.64 13.64 -0.15
CA ALA A 232 14.06 13.60 0.19
C ALA A 232 14.56 15.02 0.52
N GLU A 233 14.99 15.24 1.76
CA GLU A 233 15.54 16.52 2.23
C GLU A 233 16.78 16.26 3.09
N GLU A 234 17.92 16.89 2.75
CA GLU A 234 19.18 16.79 3.51
C GLU A 234 19.61 15.34 3.87
N GLY A 235 19.40 14.37 2.95
CA GLY A 235 19.76 12.95 3.15
C GLY A 235 18.75 12.16 4.00
N VAL A 236 17.61 12.75 4.34
CA VAL A 236 16.49 12.11 5.04
C VAL A 236 15.35 11.85 4.08
N LEU A 237 14.88 10.60 4.04
CA LEU A 237 13.72 10.18 3.28
C LEU A 237 12.50 10.14 4.18
N SER A 238 11.42 10.81 3.78
CA SER A 238 10.16 10.86 4.52
C SER A 238 9.02 10.27 3.70
N PHE A 239 8.30 9.33 4.29
CA PHE A 239 7.15 8.64 3.71
C PHE A 239 6.27 8.08 4.82
N SER A 240 5.04 7.65 4.51
CA SER A 240 4.13 7.13 5.53
C SER A 240 3.52 5.80 5.12
N LEU A 241 3.38 4.89 6.08
CA LEU A 241 2.84 3.54 5.88
C LEU A 241 1.56 3.34 6.69
N GLY A 242 0.58 2.65 6.10
CA GLY A 242 -0.65 2.22 6.77
C GLY A 242 -0.63 0.75 7.21
N GLU A 243 0.40 0.00 6.81
CA GLU A 243 0.52 -1.45 7.01
C GLU A 243 1.98 -1.87 6.91
N GLY A 244 2.30 -3.07 7.40
CA GLY A 244 3.63 -3.65 7.21
C GLY A 244 3.81 -4.31 5.84
N GLY A 245 4.68 -5.31 5.76
CA GLY A 245 5.03 -6.01 4.53
C GLY A 245 6.34 -5.53 3.90
N SER A 246 6.55 -5.89 2.63
CA SER A 246 7.81 -5.60 1.92
C SER A 246 7.62 -4.39 1.01
N TRP A 247 8.49 -3.40 1.19
CA TRP A 247 8.40 -2.09 0.55
C TRP A 247 9.72 -1.75 -0.13
N VAL A 248 9.64 -1.09 -1.27
CA VAL A 248 10.79 -0.75 -2.10
C VAL A 248 10.83 0.76 -2.30
N LEU A 249 11.95 1.36 -1.90
CA LEU A 249 12.28 2.74 -2.19
C LEU A 249 13.12 2.76 -3.47
N LEU A 250 12.63 3.47 -4.49
CA LEU A 250 13.34 3.67 -5.74
C LEU A 250 13.71 5.14 -5.93
N PRO A 251 14.96 5.44 -6.32
CA PRO A 251 15.37 6.77 -6.74
C PRO A 251 14.75 7.14 -8.06
N ALA A 252 14.52 8.44 -8.23
CA ALA A 252 14.30 8.98 -9.55
C ALA A 252 15.58 8.66 -10.34
N ALA A 253 15.49 7.74 -11.30
CA ALA A 253 16.43 7.74 -12.39
C ALA A 253 16.44 9.16 -12.95
N GLY A 254 17.61 9.70 -13.30
CA GLY A 254 17.70 11.02 -13.92
C GLY A 254 16.90 11.04 -15.23
N GLU A 255 15.61 11.33 -15.12
CA GLU A 255 14.71 11.67 -16.20
C GLU A 255 14.46 13.17 -16.09
N GLU A 256 14.70 13.85 -17.20
CA GLU A 256 14.45 15.26 -17.38
C GLU A 256 13.02 15.61 -16.94
N ASP A 257 12.93 16.68 -16.16
CA ASP A 257 11.70 17.32 -15.74
C ASP A 257 10.78 17.54 -16.96
N PRO A 258 9.61 16.86 -17.05
CA PRO A 258 8.71 17.02 -18.19
C PRO A 258 8.05 18.41 -18.23
N ASP A 259 8.27 19.26 -17.21
CA ASP A 259 7.78 20.64 -17.14
C ASP A 259 8.86 21.71 -17.42
N GLN A 260 10.07 21.36 -17.87
CA GLN A 260 11.08 22.36 -18.24
C GLN A 260 11.00 22.72 -19.75
N PRO A 261 10.62 23.94 -20.14
CA PRO A 261 10.58 24.32 -21.55
C PRO A 261 12.02 24.46 -22.08
N SER A 262 12.41 23.55 -22.96
CA SER A 262 13.64 23.65 -23.75
C SER A 262 13.52 24.86 -24.70
N GLY A 263 14.12 25.97 -24.29
CA GLY A 263 14.30 27.14 -25.15
C GLY A 263 15.46 26.91 -26.10
N GLU A 264 15.14 26.67 -27.38
CA GLU A 264 16.02 27.03 -28.49
C GLU A 264 15.16 27.65 -29.60
N ASP A 265 15.35 28.95 -29.79
CA ASP A 265 14.79 29.75 -30.88
C ASP A 265 15.30 29.22 -32.24
N GLU A 266 14.41 28.71 -33.08
CA GLU A 266 14.60 28.78 -34.54
C GLU A 266 13.52 29.68 -35.17
N GLN A 267 14.02 30.84 -35.58
CA GLN A 267 13.36 31.93 -36.26
C GLN A 267 12.80 31.49 -37.62
N LEU A 268 11.47 31.48 -37.76
CA LEU A 268 10.81 31.49 -39.07
C LEU A 268 9.76 32.62 -39.12
N GLU A 269 9.97 33.52 -40.08
CA GLU A 269 9.20 34.73 -40.31
C GLU A 269 7.71 34.49 -40.56
N ALA A 270 6.89 35.41 -40.03
CA ALA A 270 5.48 35.55 -40.36
C ALA A 270 5.27 36.19 -41.74
N PRO A 271 4.26 35.76 -42.52
CA PRO A 271 3.61 36.64 -43.48
C PRO A 271 2.36 37.30 -42.86
N SER A 272 2.30 38.61 -43.05
CA SER A 272 1.29 39.54 -42.53
C SER A 272 -0.08 39.49 -43.23
N ALA A 273 -1.11 39.75 -42.42
CA ALA A 273 -2.34 40.52 -42.69
C ALA A 273 -3.51 39.87 -43.50
N PRO A 274 -4.76 40.41 -43.43
CA PRO A 274 -5.33 41.42 -42.52
C PRO A 274 -6.65 41.02 -41.84
N SER A 275 -6.97 41.75 -40.76
CA SER A 275 -8.26 41.80 -40.08
C SER A 275 -9.35 42.42 -40.96
N THR A 276 -10.56 41.85 -40.92
CA THR A 276 -11.81 42.60 -41.17
C THR A 276 -12.91 42.12 -40.21
N THR A 277 -13.42 43.05 -39.40
CA THR A 277 -14.77 42.99 -38.82
C THR A 277 -15.61 43.98 -39.63
N PRO A 278 -16.89 43.71 -39.89
CA PRO A 278 -17.87 44.58 -39.25
C PRO A 278 -19.21 43.93 -38.85
N ALA A 279 -19.72 44.41 -37.71
CA ALA A 279 -21.10 44.85 -37.41
C ALA A 279 -22.34 43.97 -37.73
N GLY A 280 -23.10 43.70 -36.65
CA GLY A 280 -24.51 44.13 -36.52
C GLY A 280 -25.61 43.09 -36.80
N GLY A 281 -26.50 42.90 -35.82
CA GLY A 281 -27.81 42.26 -36.05
C GLY A 281 -28.49 41.75 -34.79
N SER A 282 -29.73 42.16 -34.55
CA SER A 282 -30.49 42.14 -33.30
C SER A 282 -31.59 41.06 -33.23
N SER A 283 -32.15 40.85 -32.03
CA SER A 283 -33.48 40.29 -31.70
C SER A 283 -33.62 38.75 -31.74
N SER A 284 -34.43 38.05 -30.94
CA SER A 284 -35.49 38.39 -29.98
C SER A 284 -35.84 37.15 -29.12
N ALA A 285 -36.34 37.37 -27.90
CA ALA A 285 -37.05 36.37 -27.08
C ALA A 285 -38.43 36.01 -27.69
N PRO A 286 -39.12 34.98 -27.17
CA PRO A 286 -40.28 35.31 -26.31
C PRO A 286 -40.50 34.37 -25.11
N ALA A 287 -41.49 34.75 -24.32
CA ALA A 287 -41.82 34.39 -22.94
C ALA A 287 -42.87 33.28 -22.77
N GLY A 288 -42.85 32.64 -21.58
CA GLY A 288 -43.99 32.19 -20.73
C GLY A 288 -45.00 31.16 -21.27
N PRO A 289 -45.89 30.54 -20.44
CA PRO A 289 -46.38 30.96 -19.11
C PRO A 289 -46.24 29.85 -17.99
N SER A 290 -46.02 30.16 -16.71
CA SER A 290 -46.96 30.53 -15.60
C SER A 290 -47.88 29.43 -15.03
N GLY A 291 -47.72 29.12 -13.73
CA GLY A 291 -48.80 28.72 -12.78
C GLY A 291 -48.57 27.45 -11.92
N PRO A 292 -49.24 27.29 -10.76
CA PRO A 292 -48.77 27.83 -9.46
C PRO A 292 -48.75 26.84 -8.26
N SER A 293 -47.97 27.23 -7.24
CA SER A 293 -48.13 27.18 -5.77
C SER A 293 -49.02 26.14 -5.04
N SER A 294 -48.45 25.53 -3.98
CA SER A 294 -49.00 25.45 -2.60
C SER A 294 -47.91 24.87 -1.66
N ALA A 295 -47.26 25.60 -0.75
CA ALA A 295 -47.70 26.26 0.49
C ALA A 295 -47.73 25.34 1.75
N GLY A 296 -46.91 25.72 2.75
CA GLY A 296 -47.03 25.41 4.17
C GLY A 296 -45.80 24.70 4.77
N SER A 297 -45.15 25.12 5.84
CA SER A 297 -45.27 26.29 6.72
C SER A 297 -43.98 26.44 7.54
N SER A 298 -43.74 27.69 7.95
CA SER A 298 -42.63 28.25 8.71
C SER A 298 -42.67 28.01 10.24
N ALA A 299 -41.49 28.08 10.88
CA ALA A 299 -41.14 28.88 12.09
C ALA A 299 -40.05 28.14 12.91
N GLY A 300 -38.98 28.74 13.44
CA GLY A 300 -38.63 30.15 13.55
C GLY A 300 -37.16 30.34 13.94
N SER A 301 -36.68 31.55 13.72
CA SER A 301 -35.31 32.02 13.87
C SER A 301 -34.94 32.35 15.32
N SER A 302 -33.66 32.23 15.66
CA SER A 302 -32.98 33.14 16.58
C SER A 302 -31.57 33.44 16.07
N GLN A 303 -31.38 34.70 15.63
CA GLN A 303 -30.10 35.30 15.28
C GLN A 303 -29.27 35.57 16.54
N GLY A 304 -28.00 35.15 16.52
CA GLY A 304 -26.91 35.76 17.27
C GLY A 304 -25.82 36.16 16.27
N ALA A 305 -25.49 37.46 16.21
CA ALA A 305 -24.52 38.05 15.31
C ALA A 305 -23.08 37.96 15.92
N PRO A 306 -22.00 38.33 15.19
CA PRO A 306 -20.82 37.51 15.01
C PRO A 306 -19.65 37.92 15.92
N SER A 307 -18.80 36.96 16.28
CA SER A 307 -17.44 37.25 16.74
C SER A 307 -16.45 36.76 15.69
N GLY A 308 -15.73 37.72 15.11
CA GLY A 308 -14.71 37.49 14.10
C GLY A 308 -13.51 36.75 14.71
N GLY A 309 -13.26 35.56 14.19
CA GLY A 309 -11.93 34.97 14.12
C GLY A 309 -11.58 34.86 12.64
N SER A 310 -10.54 35.55 12.21
CA SER A 310 -9.97 35.38 10.87
C SER A 310 -9.30 34.01 10.80
N SER A 311 -10.06 32.95 10.50
CA SER A 311 -9.49 31.67 10.06
C SER A 311 -9.25 31.76 8.55
N ALA A 312 -8.00 31.56 8.12
CA ALA A 312 -7.72 31.29 6.72
C ALA A 312 -8.65 30.17 6.21
N PRO A 313 -9.19 30.25 4.97
CA PRO A 313 -10.08 29.23 4.44
C PRO A 313 -9.36 27.88 4.53
N GLN A 314 -9.88 26.98 5.39
CA GLN A 314 -9.35 25.63 5.50
C GLN A 314 -9.80 24.91 4.22
N THR A 315 -8.89 24.71 3.27
CA THR A 315 -9.18 23.95 2.07
C THR A 315 -9.13 22.46 2.42
N SER A 316 -10.29 21.80 2.42
CA SER A 316 -10.35 20.34 2.56
C SER A 316 -9.91 19.70 1.24
N THR A 317 -9.05 18.69 1.31
CA THR A 317 -8.47 18.02 0.15
C THR A 317 -8.60 16.52 0.27
N VAL A 318 -8.76 15.85 -0.87
CA VAL A 318 -8.72 14.39 -0.98
C VAL A 318 -7.70 13.98 -2.02
N THR A 319 -7.23 12.75 -1.97
CA THR A 319 -6.38 12.16 -3.00
C THR A 319 -7.21 11.19 -3.84
N VAL A 320 -7.29 11.43 -5.16
CA VAL A 320 -8.09 10.62 -6.08
C VAL A 320 -7.18 9.88 -7.07
N SER A 321 -7.40 8.59 -7.30
CA SER A 321 -6.76 7.84 -8.38
C SER A 321 -7.75 6.96 -9.14
N ILE A 322 -7.42 6.66 -10.40
CA ILE A 322 -8.20 5.79 -11.28
C ILE A 322 -7.25 4.78 -11.90
N VAL A 323 -7.47 3.50 -11.64
CA VAL A 323 -6.57 2.40 -12.01
C VAL A 323 -7.33 1.22 -12.63
N CYS A 324 -6.70 0.57 -13.60
CA CYS A 324 -7.14 -0.67 -14.24
C CYS A 324 -6.04 -1.73 -14.22
N THR A 325 -5.21 -1.76 -13.17
CA THR A 325 -4.04 -2.64 -13.07
C THR A 325 -4.37 -4.13 -13.22
N THR A 326 -5.50 -4.60 -12.68
CA THR A 326 -5.94 -6.00 -12.83
C THR A 326 -6.26 -6.40 -14.27
N LEU A 327 -6.53 -5.42 -15.15
CA LEU A 327 -6.77 -5.65 -16.57
C LEU A 327 -5.48 -6.04 -17.30
N LEU A 328 -4.31 -5.65 -16.77
CA LEU A 328 -3.01 -5.92 -17.40
C LEU A 328 -2.74 -7.43 -17.51
N ASP A 329 -3.22 -8.21 -16.53
CA ASP A 329 -3.13 -9.67 -16.52
C ASP A 329 -4.13 -10.34 -17.48
N LYS A 330 -5.03 -9.56 -18.11
CA LYS A 330 -6.08 -10.03 -19.02
C LYS A 330 -6.10 -9.28 -20.36
N LEU A 331 -4.97 -8.68 -20.77
CA LEU A 331 -4.87 -7.92 -22.04
C LEU A 331 -5.09 -8.79 -23.29
N ASP A 332 -4.98 -10.11 -23.15
CA ASP A 332 -5.30 -11.09 -24.19
C ASP A 332 -6.82 -11.18 -24.45
N GLN A 333 -7.64 -10.83 -23.46
CA GLN A 333 -9.11 -10.83 -23.53
C GLN A 333 -9.68 -9.44 -23.86
N VAL A 334 -8.84 -8.41 -23.92
CA VAL A 334 -9.25 -7.04 -24.24
C VAL A 334 -9.35 -6.85 -25.75
N ASP A 335 -10.46 -6.26 -26.20
CA ASP A 335 -10.65 -5.89 -27.61
C ASP A 335 -9.54 -4.94 -28.11
N ASP A 336 -9.04 -5.18 -29.32
CA ASP A 336 -7.93 -4.42 -29.91
C ASP A 336 -8.20 -2.91 -29.99
N ASN A 337 -9.47 -2.51 -30.12
CA ASN A 337 -9.87 -1.10 -30.17
C ASN A 337 -9.72 -0.37 -28.83
N LEU A 338 -9.60 -1.09 -27.71
CA LEU A 338 -9.44 -0.51 -26.37
C LEU A 338 -7.99 -0.40 -25.93
N ARG A 339 -7.09 -1.18 -26.53
CA ARG A 339 -5.65 -1.16 -26.21
C ARG A 339 -5.03 0.25 -26.21
N PRO A 340 -5.35 1.17 -27.14
CA PRO A 340 -4.80 2.53 -27.13
C PRO A 340 -5.23 3.37 -25.92
N TYR A 341 -6.32 2.99 -25.23
CA TYR A 341 -6.86 3.71 -24.09
C TYR A 341 -6.43 3.12 -22.75
N ILE A 342 -5.71 2.00 -22.75
CA ILE A 342 -5.22 1.34 -21.53
C ILE A 342 -3.76 1.73 -21.33
N PRO A 343 -3.44 2.50 -20.27
CA PRO A 343 -2.06 2.81 -19.93
C PRO A 343 -1.27 1.53 -19.67
N GLN A 344 -0.02 1.48 -20.11
CA GLN A 344 0.84 0.30 -19.93
C GLN A 344 1.02 -0.08 -18.45
N ASN A 345 0.97 0.90 -17.55
CA ASN A 345 1.05 0.74 -16.11
C ASN A 345 -0.33 0.59 -15.44
N GLY A 346 -1.42 0.58 -16.20
CA GLY A 346 -2.79 0.48 -15.69
C GLY A 346 -3.25 1.71 -14.89
N VAL A 347 -2.58 2.85 -14.97
CA VAL A 347 -2.94 4.08 -14.22
C VAL A 347 -3.57 5.09 -15.17
N ILE A 348 -4.91 5.22 -15.11
CA ILE A 348 -5.68 6.19 -15.93
C ILE A 348 -5.56 7.60 -15.34
N LEU A 349 -5.57 7.69 -14.01
CA LEU A 349 -5.30 8.91 -13.27
C LEU A 349 -4.38 8.59 -12.08
N PRO A 350 -3.17 9.16 -12.02
CA PRO A 350 -2.30 9.00 -10.86
C PRO A 350 -2.92 9.68 -9.62
N PRO A 351 -2.49 9.34 -8.39
CA PRO A 351 -2.94 10.00 -7.18
C PRO A 351 -2.85 11.52 -7.29
N THR A 352 -4.01 12.16 -7.39
CA THR A 352 -4.14 13.60 -7.62
C THR A 352 -4.82 14.22 -6.41
N LYS A 353 -4.19 15.22 -5.80
CA LYS A 353 -4.82 16.00 -4.73
C LYS A 353 -5.87 16.93 -5.31
N VAL A 354 -7.06 16.89 -4.74
CA VAL A 354 -8.23 17.62 -5.22
C VAL A 354 -8.91 18.27 -4.04
N GLU A 355 -9.12 19.59 -4.12
CA GLU A 355 -9.93 20.31 -3.14
C GLU A 355 -11.38 19.83 -3.20
N ILE A 356 -12.00 19.64 -2.04
CA ILE A 356 -13.40 19.24 -1.91
C ILE A 356 -14.20 20.27 -1.14
N GLN A 357 -15.48 20.35 -1.47
CA GLN A 357 -16.45 21.11 -0.68
C GLN A 357 -17.02 20.23 0.44
N GLU A 358 -17.46 20.85 1.53
CA GLU A 358 -18.12 20.13 2.62
C GLU A 358 -19.33 19.35 2.09
N GLY A 359 -19.34 18.03 2.30
CA GLY A 359 -20.40 17.14 1.83
C GLY A 359 -20.30 16.71 0.37
N GLU A 360 -19.23 17.07 -0.36
CA GLU A 360 -19.00 16.58 -1.73
C GLU A 360 -18.83 15.06 -1.73
N SER A 361 -19.55 14.36 -2.63
CA SER A 361 -19.54 12.90 -2.66
C SER A 361 -18.41 12.34 -3.53
N ALA A 362 -18.07 11.06 -3.33
CA ALA A 362 -17.12 10.34 -4.19
C ALA A 362 -17.50 10.41 -5.68
N PHE A 363 -18.80 10.40 -5.99
CA PHE A 363 -19.29 10.56 -7.35
C PHE A 363 -19.05 11.97 -7.93
N GLU A 364 -19.34 13.02 -7.17
CA GLU A 364 -19.15 14.40 -7.65
C GLU A 364 -17.67 14.72 -7.84
N VAL A 365 -16.81 14.23 -6.95
CA VAL A 365 -15.36 14.32 -7.11
C VAL A 365 -14.89 13.56 -8.35
N LEU A 366 -15.34 12.32 -8.57
CA LEU A 366 -14.99 11.56 -9.78
C LEU A 366 -15.38 12.33 -11.06
N LYS A 367 -16.63 12.83 -11.14
CA LYS A 367 -17.12 13.59 -12.29
C LYS A 367 -16.26 14.82 -12.60
N ARG A 368 -15.89 15.55 -11.55
CA ARG A 368 -15.11 16.77 -11.69
C ARG A 368 -13.68 16.48 -12.16
N VAL A 369 -13.04 15.49 -11.54
CA VAL A 369 -11.66 15.09 -11.83
C VAL A 369 -11.54 14.50 -13.23
N THR A 370 -12.43 13.58 -13.62
CA THR A 370 -12.44 13.02 -14.98
C THR A 370 -12.63 14.12 -16.03
N ARG A 371 -13.54 15.07 -15.78
CA ARG A 371 -13.74 16.22 -16.68
C ARG A 371 -12.51 17.14 -16.77
N SER A 372 -11.83 17.44 -15.66
CA SER A 372 -10.66 18.33 -15.67
C SER A 372 -9.47 17.69 -16.38
N HIS A 373 -9.30 16.37 -16.25
CA HIS A 373 -8.23 15.61 -16.91
C HIS A 373 -8.62 15.09 -18.31
N ARG A 374 -9.78 15.47 -18.85
CA ARG A 374 -10.31 15.00 -20.15
C ARG A 374 -10.39 13.48 -20.26
N ILE A 375 -10.65 12.79 -19.15
CA ILE A 375 -10.88 11.35 -19.08
C ILE A 375 -12.37 11.13 -19.37
N GLN A 376 -12.67 10.30 -20.37
CA GLN A 376 -14.06 9.92 -20.67
C GLN A 376 -14.66 9.17 -19.48
N MET A 377 -15.93 9.43 -19.18
CA MET A 377 -16.66 8.75 -18.10
C MET A 377 -18.14 8.62 -18.48
N GLU A 378 -18.70 7.44 -18.27
CA GLU A 378 -20.11 7.12 -18.47
C GLU A 378 -20.73 6.54 -17.21
N PHE A 379 -21.97 6.96 -16.91
CA PHE A 379 -22.71 6.54 -15.74
C PHE A 379 -24.21 6.54 -16.01
N GLN A 380 -24.94 5.65 -15.32
CA GLN A 380 -26.39 5.67 -15.28
C GLN A 380 -26.90 6.21 -13.94
N SER A 381 -27.85 7.15 -14.00
CA SER A 381 -28.62 7.57 -12.83
C SER A 381 -29.96 6.83 -12.85
N GLN A 382 -30.05 5.72 -12.11
CA GLN A 382 -31.33 5.03 -11.92
C GLN A 382 -32.07 5.63 -10.73
N SER A 383 -33.25 6.16 -10.99
CA SER A 383 -34.14 6.84 -10.04
C SER A 383 -34.60 5.97 -8.85
N GLY A 384 -34.28 4.67 -8.81
CA GLY A 384 -34.63 3.74 -7.73
C GLY A 384 -33.53 3.44 -6.69
N TYR A 385 -32.25 3.64 -7.00
CA TYR A 385 -31.12 3.19 -6.15
C TYR A 385 -30.41 4.31 -5.37
N GLY A 386 -30.73 5.58 -5.66
CA GLY A 386 -30.19 6.73 -4.91
C GLY A 386 -28.68 6.97 -5.09
N SER A 387 -28.04 6.31 -6.05
CA SER A 387 -26.65 6.54 -6.47
C SER A 387 -26.45 6.28 -7.95
N ALA A 388 -25.49 6.97 -8.54
CA ALA A 388 -25.02 6.69 -9.89
C ALA A 388 -24.28 5.35 -9.95
N TYR A 389 -24.48 4.62 -11.05
CA TYR A 389 -23.71 3.44 -11.42
C TYR A 389 -22.70 3.83 -12.48
N ILE A 390 -21.41 3.57 -12.25
CA ILE A 390 -20.34 3.91 -13.19
C ILE A 390 -20.15 2.79 -14.19
N GLU A 391 -20.45 3.06 -15.45
CA GLU A 391 -20.37 2.08 -16.53
C GLU A 391 -19.00 2.05 -17.17
N GLY A 392 -18.34 3.21 -17.28
CA GLY A 392 -17.04 3.30 -17.93
C GLY A 392 -16.22 4.50 -17.47
N ILE A 393 -14.90 4.32 -17.43
CA ILE A 393 -13.92 5.37 -17.18
C ILE A 393 -12.75 5.14 -18.14
N GLY A 394 -12.31 6.18 -18.85
CA GLY A 394 -11.20 6.09 -19.81
C GLY A 394 -11.48 5.12 -20.94
N HIS A 395 -12.71 5.08 -21.46
CA HIS A 395 -13.17 4.15 -22.50
C HIS A 395 -13.22 2.66 -22.10
N LEU A 396 -12.82 2.30 -20.88
CA LEU A 396 -12.92 0.95 -20.36
C LEU A 396 -14.26 0.77 -19.64
N TYR A 397 -15.12 -0.11 -20.17
CA TYR A 397 -16.47 -0.33 -19.67
C TYR A 397 -16.56 -1.56 -18.76
N GLU A 398 -17.61 -1.62 -17.94
CA GLU A 398 -17.99 -2.84 -17.26
C GLU A 398 -18.21 -3.99 -18.26
N LYS A 399 -17.96 -5.21 -17.79
CA LYS A 399 -18.08 -6.46 -18.53
C LYS A 399 -17.11 -6.63 -19.72
N GLN A 400 -16.13 -5.75 -19.92
CA GLN A 400 -15.18 -5.83 -21.03
C GLN A 400 -14.36 -7.13 -21.05
N VAL A 401 -14.04 -7.70 -19.89
CA VAL A 401 -13.30 -8.97 -19.77
C VAL A 401 -14.11 -10.02 -18.99
N GLY A 402 -15.43 -10.01 -19.21
CA GLY A 402 -16.37 -10.97 -18.64
C GLY A 402 -17.33 -10.35 -17.62
N SER A 403 -18.40 -11.07 -17.27
CA SER A 403 -19.50 -10.54 -16.45
C SER A 403 -19.12 -10.10 -15.03
N GLY A 404 -17.94 -10.50 -14.55
CA GLY A 404 -17.39 -10.08 -13.26
C GLY A 404 -16.50 -8.85 -13.33
N SER A 405 -16.29 -8.26 -14.52
CA SER A 405 -15.43 -7.09 -14.68
C SER A 405 -16.20 -5.78 -14.58
N GLY A 406 -15.60 -4.75 -13.97
CA GLY A 406 -16.25 -3.46 -13.80
C GLY A 406 -15.55 -2.51 -12.84
N TRP A 407 -16.13 -1.33 -12.66
CA TRP A 407 -15.58 -0.28 -11.81
C TRP A 407 -16.05 -0.40 -10.37
N MET A 408 -15.09 -0.40 -9.44
CA MET A 408 -15.31 -0.33 -8.01
C MET A 408 -14.63 0.91 -7.44
N TYR A 409 -15.13 1.39 -6.30
CA TYR A 409 -14.47 2.47 -5.56
C TYR A 409 -14.15 2.02 -4.14
N LYS A 410 -12.99 2.44 -3.64
CA LYS A 410 -12.59 2.29 -2.25
C LYS A 410 -12.19 3.63 -1.68
N VAL A 411 -12.52 3.86 -0.42
CA VAL A 411 -12.11 5.04 0.34
C VAL A 411 -11.28 4.57 1.51
N ASN A 412 -10.05 5.10 1.63
CA ASN A 412 -9.09 4.72 2.67
C ASN A 412 -8.88 3.20 2.75
N GLY A 413 -8.75 2.54 1.58
CA GLY A 413 -8.53 1.11 1.46
C GLY A 413 -9.76 0.22 1.67
N THR A 414 -10.92 0.78 2.03
CA THR A 414 -12.16 0.02 2.27
C THR A 414 -13.15 0.22 1.13
N PHE A 415 -13.80 -0.86 0.68
CA PHE A 415 -14.90 -0.82 -0.28
C PHE A 415 -16.22 -0.52 0.45
N PRO A 416 -16.85 0.65 0.26
CA PRO A 416 -18.14 0.92 0.87
C PRO A 416 -19.23 0.02 0.30
N ASN A 417 -20.19 -0.38 1.13
CA ASN A 417 -21.31 -1.27 0.73
C ASN A 417 -22.55 -0.49 0.24
N TYR A 418 -22.37 0.77 -0.13
CA TYR A 418 -23.41 1.65 -0.67
C TYR A 418 -22.82 2.48 -1.83
N GLY A 419 -23.65 3.23 -2.52
CA GLY A 419 -23.25 3.88 -3.77
C GLY A 419 -22.40 5.14 -3.59
N CYS A 420 -21.53 5.42 -4.57
CA CYS A 420 -20.59 6.54 -4.57
C CYS A 420 -21.24 7.94 -4.47
N SER A 421 -22.50 8.11 -4.87
CA SER A 421 -23.23 9.38 -4.71
C SER A 421 -23.64 9.65 -3.26
N GLN A 422 -23.64 8.62 -2.42
CA GLN A 422 -24.03 8.70 -1.01
C GLN A 422 -22.84 8.75 -0.06
N TYR A 423 -21.60 8.66 -0.59
CA TYR A 423 -20.38 8.70 0.23
C TYR A 423 -19.83 10.13 0.29
N PRO A 424 -20.10 10.90 1.36
CA PRO A 424 -19.46 12.21 1.54
C PRO A 424 -17.98 12.00 1.88
N LEU A 425 -17.12 12.65 1.11
CA LEU A 425 -15.69 12.62 1.37
C LEU A 425 -15.30 13.61 2.47
N LYS A 426 -14.22 13.29 3.16
CA LYS A 426 -13.63 14.09 4.22
C LYS A 426 -12.21 14.50 3.85
N ASP A 427 -11.74 15.57 4.46
CA ASP A 427 -10.34 16.00 4.32
C ASP A 427 -9.38 14.84 4.64
N GLY A 428 -8.38 14.65 3.79
CA GLY A 428 -7.40 13.57 3.89
C GLY A 428 -7.83 12.23 3.28
N ASP A 429 -9.09 12.07 2.83
CA ASP A 429 -9.55 10.80 2.26
C ASP A 429 -8.76 10.42 0.99
N THR A 430 -8.49 9.13 0.84
CA THR A 430 -7.94 8.53 -0.38
C THR A 430 -9.04 7.78 -1.11
N LEU A 431 -9.51 8.34 -2.22
CA LEU A 431 -10.51 7.75 -3.11
C LEU A 431 -9.82 7.05 -4.29
N VAL A 432 -10.00 5.73 -4.40
CA VAL A 432 -9.47 4.97 -5.54
C VAL A 432 -10.62 4.36 -6.32
N TRP A 433 -10.64 4.62 -7.63
CA TRP A 433 -11.46 3.91 -8.59
C TRP A 433 -10.61 2.81 -9.21
N CYS A 434 -11.02 1.56 -9.04
CA CYS A 434 -10.29 0.40 -9.53
C CYS A 434 -11.17 -0.45 -10.44
N TYR A 435 -10.61 -0.87 -11.57
CA TYR A 435 -11.24 -1.89 -12.41
C TYR A 435 -10.98 -3.26 -11.80
N THR A 436 -12.04 -4.04 -11.57
CA THR A 436 -11.95 -5.46 -11.22
C THR A 436 -12.21 -6.29 -12.46
N CYS A 437 -11.62 -7.48 -12.49
CA CYS A 437 -11.86 -8.53 -13.46
C CYS A 437 -12.44 -9.80 -12.82
N ASP A 438 -12.77 -9.80 -11.51
CA ASP A 438 -13.34 -10.93 -10.75
C ASP A 438 -14.21 -10.47 -9.55
N PHE A 439 -15.26 -9.68 -9.82
CA PHE A 439 -16.26 -9.25 -8.84
C PHE A 439 -15.70 -8.56 -7.57
N GLY A 440 -14.49 -8.00 -7.67
CA GLY A 440 -13.78 -7.35 -6.59
C GLY A 440 -12.72 -8.19 -5.90
N LYS A 441 -12.67 -9.51 -6.08
CA LYS A 441 -11.74 -10.39 -5.35
C LYS A 441 -10.28 -10.07 -5.65
N ASP A 442 -10.00 -9.74 -6.90
CA ASP A 442 -8.68 -9.36 -7.43
C ASP A 442 -8.22 -7.95 -7.01
N VAL A 443 -9.12 -7.13 -6.44
CA VAL A 443 -8.81 -5.79 -5.92
C VAL A 443 -8.99 -5.69 -4.40
N GLY A 444 -9.19 -6.82 -3.71
CA GLY A 444 -9.35 -6.89 -2.26
C GLY A 444 -10.78 -6.68 -1.73
N GLY A 445 -11.77 -6.76 -2.61
CA GLY A 445 -13.19 -6.83 -2.25
C GLY A 445 -13.53 -8.17 -1.61
N ARG A 446 -14.35 -8.14 -0.55
CA ARG A 446 -14.77 -9.31 0.24
C ARG A 446 -16.17 -9.78 -0.11
#